data_AF-A0A2V9Q172-F1
#
_entry.id   AF-A0A2V9Q172-F1
#
_cell.length_a   1.000
_cell.length_b   1.000
_cell.length_c   1.000
_cell.angle_alpha   90.00
_cell.angle_beta   90.00
_cell.angle_gamma   90.00
#
_symmetry.space_group_name_H-M   'P 1'
#
loop_
_entity.id
_entity.type
_entity.pdbx_description
1 polymer ?
#
loop_
_entity_poly.entity_id
_entity_poly.type
_entity_poly.pdbx_seq_one_letter_code
_entity_poly.pdbx_strand_id
1 'polypeptide(L)'
;MRSILEEEVAVELQHVNVKLLLENPEDLNLDAVITVFHSWIQDQVCEELLLDVADYRHVHHGPGVVLIGHEADYAIDNTDGRLGIRYNRKAPLEGSNQDRLAQAVRAVLAAAERLHQDTRLNGKLHFNSQGFEIFVNDRLLAPNVAETRHALEAEFHDFLGVLFGGIEYSLKFESDPRRLFGAKIRTAEPIAVSDLRLNLAVGESSSYDIV
;
A
#
# COMPACT_ATOMS: atom_id res chain seq x y z
N MET A 1 -24.71 -38.32 -10.78
CA MET A 1 -23.65 -37.51 -11.43
C MET A 1 -23.98 -36.04 -11.13
N ARG A 2 -23.61 -35.57 -9.93
CA ARG A 2 -23.81 -34.17 -9.53
C ARG A 2 -22.60 -33.40 -10.02
N SER A 3 -22.74 -32.72 -11.16
CA SER A 3 -21.86 -31.63 -11.54
C SER A 3 -22.34 -30.41 -10.75
N ILE A 4 -21.81 -30.25 -9.53
CA ILE A 4 -21.88 -28.95 -8.86
C ILE A 4 -20.74 -28.19 -9.51
N LEU A 5 -21.10 -27.19 -10.32
CA LEU A 5 -20.19 -26.15 -10.74
C LEU A 5 -19.50 -25.65 -9.46
N GLU A 6 -18.20 -25.92 -9.33
CA GLU A 6 -17.35 -25.10 -8.48
C GLU A 6 -17.40 -23.71 -9.14
N GLU A 7 -18.40 -22.91 -8.76
CA GLU A 7 -18.25 -21.47 -8.79
C GLU A 7 -17.04 -21.20 -7.91
N GLU A 8 -15.88 -21.09 -8.55
CA GLU A 8 -14.69 -20.53 -7.95
C GLU A 8 -15.10 -19.13 -7.48
N VAL A 9 -15.37 -19.00 -6.18
CA VAL A 9 -15.84 -17.73 -5.61
C VAL A 9 -14.68 -16.76 -5.77
N ALA A 10 -14.78 -15.92 -6.79
CA ALA A 10 -13.78 -14.90 -7.07
C ALA A 10 -13.68 -13.98 -5.86
N VAL A 11 -12.48 -13.89 -5.26
CA VAL A 11 -12.25 -13.02 -4.12
C VAL A 11 -12.21 -11.58 -4.61
N GLU A 12 -13.22 -10.80 -4.25
CA GLU A 12 -13.26 -9.38 -4.52
C GLU A 12 -12.48 -8.62 -3.44
N LEU A 13 -11.30 -8.12 -3.80
CA LEU A 13 -10.47 -7.34 -2.89
C LEU A 13 -11.18 -6.06 -2.46
N GLN A 14 -11.12 -5.77 -1.17
CA GLN A 14 -11.50 -4.49 -0.57
C GLN A 14 -10.51 -4.18 0.56
N HIS A 15 -10.50 -2.97 1.10
CA HIS A 15 -9.65 -2.63 2.26
C HIS A 15 -8.15 -2.94 2.02
N VAL A 16 -7.69 -2.66 0.80
CA VAL A 16 -6.31 -2.88 0.36
C VAL A 16 -5.39 -1.88 1.04
N ASN A 17 -4.33 -2.40 1.63
CA ASN A 17 -3.33 -1.62 2.32
C ASN A 17 -1.98 -1.84 1.67
N VAL A 18 -1.20 -0.76 1.57
CA VAL A 18 0.14 -0.80 1.00
C VAL A 18 1.09 -0.09 1.94
N LYS A 19 2.26 -0.69 2.17
CA LYS A 19 3.36 -0.07 2.89
C LYS A 19 4.60 -0.04 2.01
N LEU A 20 5.16 1.16 1.84
CA LEU A 20 6.44 1.40 1.20
C LEU A 20 7.48 1.65 2.31
N LEU A 21 8.53 0.82 2.35
CA LEU A 21 9.52 0.88 3.41
C LEU A 21 10.47 2.07 3.26
N LEU A 22 11.09 2.51 4.35
CA LEU A 22 12.14 3.54 4.32
C LEU A 22 13.54 2.90 4.19
N GLU A 23 14.46 3.64 3.58
CA GLU A 23 15.90 3.39 3.69
C GLU A 23 16.46 4.14 4.89
N ASN A 24 17.40 3.52 5.62
CA ASN A 24 18.17 4.14 6.70
C ASN A 24 17.29 5.00 7.64
N PRO A 25 16.31 4.40 8.34
CA PRO A 25 15.33 5.12 9.16
C PRO A 25 15.92 5.82 10.39
N GLU A 26 17.24 5.72 10.58
CA GLU A 26 17.98 6.32 11.66
C GLU A 26 17.84 7.86 11.58
N ASP A 27 17.63 8.52 12.72
CA ASP A 27 17.47 9.97 12.84
C ASP A 27 16.22 10.62 12.22
N LEU A 28 15.17 9.84 11.90
CA LEU A 28 13.89 10.41 11.48
C LEU A 28 13.20 11.12 12.66
N ASN A 29 12.98 12.42 12.52
CA ASN A 29 12.21 13.19 13.49
C ASN A 29 10.70 13.07 13.22
N LEU A 30 10.05 12.13 13.92
CA LEU A 30 8.61 11.94 13.81
C LEU A 30 7.77 13.12 14.36
N ASP A 31 8.32 14.03 15.18
CA ASP A 31 7.60 15.25 15.57
C ASP A 31 7.30 16.15 14.36
N ALA A 32 8.25 16.23 13.42
CA ALA A 32 8.07 17.02 12.21
C ALA A 32 6.96 16.43 11.31
N VAL A 33 6.80 15.10 11.30
CA VAL A 33 5.74 14.42 10.55
C VAL A 33 4.34 14.84 11.01
N ILE A 34 4.12 14.99 12.32
CA ILE A 34 2.83 15.46 12.87
C ILE A 34 2.47 16.83 12.29
N THR A 35 3.45 17.74 12.25
CA THR A 35 3.27 19.08 11.68
C THR A 35 2.96 19.04 10.19
N VAL A 36 3.62 18.14 9.44
CA VAL A 36 3.36 17.92 8.01
C VAL A 36 1.94 17.39 7.78
N PHE A 37 1.51 16.41 8.55
CA PHE A 37 0.15 15.86 8.44
C PHE A 37 -0.93 16.88 8.80
N HIS A 38 -0.72 17.75 9.79
CA HIS A 38 -1.65 18.85 10.04
C HIS A 38 -1.76 19.82 8.85
N SER A 39 -0.66 20.12 8.14
CA SER A 39 -0.77 20.90 6.90
C SER A 39 -1.51 20.16 5.81
N TRP A 40 -1.37 18.84 5.68
CA TRP A 40 -2.12 18.07 4.69
C TRP A 40 -3.64 18.14 4.92
N ILE A 41 -4.07 18.12 6.20
CA ILE A 41 -5.48 18.34 6.58
C ILE A 41 -5.93 19.75 6.18
N GLN A 42 -5.15 20.77 6.52
CA GLN A 42 -5.49 22.18 6.25
C GLN A 42 -5.58 22.49 4.76
N ASP A 43 -4.62 21.98 3.99
CA ASP A 43 -4.44 22.26 2.57
C ASP A 43 -5.24 21.29 1.67
N GLN A 44 -5.87 20.27 2.25
CA GLN A 44 -6.71 19.27 1.54
C GLN A 44 -6.00 18.64 0.34
N VAL A 45 -4.76 18.18 0.57
CA VAL A 45 -3.85 17.73 -0.51
C VAL A 45 -4.08 16.29 -0.99
N CYS A 46 -4.96 15.54 -0.31
CA CYS A 46 -5.31 14.16 -0.67
C CYS A 46 -6.73 14.11 -1.23
N GLU A 47 -7.04 13.05 -1.98
CA GLU A 47 -8.41 12.80 -2.46
C GLU A 47 -9.34 12.41 -1.31
N GLU A 48 -8.83 11.71 -0.30
CA GLU A 48 -9.57 11.38 0.90
C GLU A 48 -9.81 12.59 1.79
N LEU A 49 -10.93 12.57 2.52
CA LEU A 49 -11.22 13.56 3.54
C LEU A 49 -10.36 13.31 4.78
N LEU A 50 -9.31 14.11 4.96
CA LEU A 50 -8.42 14.03 6.12
C LEU A 50 -9.02 14.72 7.35
N LEU A 51 -8.93 14.07 8.52
CA LEU A 51 -9.69 14.47 9.72
C LEU A 51 -8.79 14.83 10.90
N ASP A 52 -7.84 13.97 11.26
CA ASP A 52 -7.06 14.14 12.49
C ASP A 52 -5.69 13.44 12.42
N VAL A 53 -4.82 13.71 13.39
CA VAL A 53 -3.51 13.06 13.54
C VAL A 53 -3.42 12.40 14.92
N ALA A 54 -3.14 11.09 14.94
CA ALA A 54 -2.92 10.31 16.15
C ALA A 54 -1.43 9.98 16.35
N ASP A 55 -0.94 10.17 17.58
CA ASP A 55 0.45 9.93 17.97
C ASP A 55 0.60 8.64 18.78
N TYR A 56 1.15 7.61 18.12
CA TYR A 56 1.49 6.31 18.69
C TYR A 56 3.00 6.05 18.74
N ARG A 57 3.85 7.09 18.69
CA ARG A 57 5.32 6.91 18.68
C ARG A 57 5.86 6.21 19.93
N HIS A 58 5.11 6.28 21.02
CA HIS A 58 5.42 5.59 22.28
C HIS A 58 5.16 4.07 22.22
N VAL A 59 4.42 3.58 21.22
CA VAL A 59 4.11 2.16 21.04
C VAL A 59 5.25 1.48 20.29
N HIS A 60 5.98 0.62 20.98
CA HIS A 60 7.08 -0.14 20.38
C HIS A 60 6.59 -1.02 19.23
N HIS A 61 7.24 -0.91 18.06
CA HIS A 61 6.80 -1.55 16.80
C HIS A 61 5.31 -1.32 16.48
N GLY A 62 4.82 -0.12 16.82
CA GLY A 62 3.44 0.28 16.60
C GLY A 62 3.22 1.14 15.34
N PRO A 63 2.02 1.71 15.21
CA PRO A 63 1.61 2.50 14.04
C PRO A 63 2.37 3.83 13.84
N GLY A 64 3.18 4.27 14.81
CA GLY A 64 3.94 5.51 14.73
C GLY A 64 3.04 6.74 14.70
N VAL A 65 3.10 7.54 13.63
CA VAL A 65 2.22 8.72 13.46
C VAL A 65 1.18 8.39 12.40
N VAL A 66 -0.11 8.50 12.75
CA VAL A 66 -1.22 8.13 11.88
C VAL A 66 -2.05 9.36 11.54
N LEU A 67 -2.17 9.66 10.25
CA LEU A 67 -3.11 10.62 9.68
C LEU A 67 -4.42 9.89 9.38
N ILE A 68 -5.46 10.24 10.13
CA ILE A 68 -6.79 9.64 10.05
C ILE A 68 -7.60 10.37 8.99
N GLY A 69 -8.09 9.64 7.99
CA GLY A 69 -9.06 10.14 7.02
C GLY A 69 -10.42 9.46 7.14
N HIS A 70 -11.41 9.87 6.35
CA HIS A 70 -12.70 9.21 6.32
C HIS A 70 -12.61 7.88 5.55
N GLU A 71 -12.07 7.93 4.33
CA GLU A 71 -12.00 6.78 3.42
C GLU A 71 -10.75 5.92 3.65
N ALA A 72 -9.65 6.53 4.06
CA ALA A 72 -8.38 5.86 4.30
C ALA A 72 -7.53 6.57 5.36
N ASP A 73 -6.60 5.83 5.95
CA ASP A 73 -5.56 6.39 6.82
C ASP A 73 -4.20 6.35 6.13
N TYR A 74 -3.35 7.30 6.47
CA TYR A 74 -1.93 7.29 6.14
C TYR A 74 -1.11 7.19 7.42
N ALA A 75 0.04 6.54 7.41
CA ALA A 75 0.89 6.47 8.60
C ALA A 75 2.37 6.41 8.27
N ILE A 76 3.21 7.00 9.12
CA ILE A 76 4.61 6.57 9.26
C ILE A 76 4.63 5.44 10.27
N ASP A 77 4.55 4.23 9.75
CA ASP A 77 4.23 2.99 10.46
C ASP A 77 5.49 2.16 10.71
N ASN A 78 5.70 1.75 11.97
CA ASN A 78 6.81 0.89 12.38
C ASN A 78 6.33 -0.51 12.80
N THR A 79 5.16 -0.94 12.34
CA THR A 79 4.63 -2.27 12.63
C THR A 79 5.64 -3.34 12.22
N ASP A 80 5.83 -4.34 13.09
CA ASP A 80 6.86 -5.40 12.98
C ASP A 80 8.31 -4.89 12.94
N GLY A 81 8.58 -3.66 13.39
CA GLY A 81 9.93 -3.06 13.38
C GLY A 81 10.42 -2.70 11.98
N ARG A 82 9.51 -2.53 11.02
CA ARG A 82 9.83 -2.15 9.65
C ARG A 82 9.30 -0.75 9.41
N LEU A 83 10.12 0.28 9.46
CA LEU A 83 9.62 1.64 9.25
C LEU A 83 9.24 1.86 7.78
N GLY A 84 8.05 2.40 7.54
CA GLY A 84 7.50 2.65 6.20
C GLY A 84 6.44 3.74 6.21
N ILE A 85 6.14 4.31 5.05
CA ILE A 85 4.84 4.95 4.85
C ILE A 85 3.81 3.89 4.50
N ARG A 86 2.64 3.97 5.13
CA ARG A 86 1.54 3.04 4.94
C ARG A 86 0.27 3.79 4.55
N TYR A 87 -0.43 3.25 3.56
CA TYR A 87 -1.80 3.57 3.20
C TYR A 87 -2.73 2.46 3.71
N ASN A 88 -3.87 2.83 4.30
CA ASN A 88 -4.87 1.91 4.82
C ASN A 88 -6.28 2.28 4.35
N ARG A 89 -6.81 1.58 3.34
CA ARG A 89 -8.16 1.81 2.83
C ARG A 89 -9.21 1.26 3.80
N LYS A 90 -10.18 2.08 4.19
CA LYS A 90 -11.28 1.72 5.11
C LYS A 90 -12.64 1.68 4.45
N ALA A 91 -12.89 2.55 3.47
CA ALA A 91 -14.13 2.55 2.71
C ALA A 91 -14.05 1.54 1.55
N PRO A 92 -15.17 0.93 1.14
CA PRO A 92 -15.23 0.20 -0.12
C PRO A 92 -14.76 1.08 -1.28
N LEU A 93 -14.22 0.43 -2.32
CA LEU A 93 -13.85 1.08 -3.56
C LEU A 93 -14.41 0.26 -4.71
N GLU A 94 -15.06 0.93 -5.67
CA GLU A 94 -15.56 0.30 -6.88
C GLU A 94 -14.41 -0.06 -7.83
N GLY A 95 -14.66 -0.98 -8.76
CA GLY A 95 -13.70 -1.39 -9.79
C GLY A 95 -13.25 -2.84 -9.66
N SER A 96 -12.24 -3.22 -10.43
CA SER A 96 -11.60 -4.54 -10.38
C SER A 96 -10.59 -4.65 -9.24
N ASN A 97 -10.08 -5.87 -8.99
CA ASN A 97 -8.97 -6.07 -8.07
C ASN A 97 -7.72 -5.28 -8.48
N GLN A 98 -7.45 -5.21 -9.79
CA GLN A 98 -6.36 -4.41 -10.36
C GLN A 98 -6.54 -2.91 -10.06
N ASP A 99 -7.75 -2.37 -10.21
CA ASP A 99 -8.03 -0.96 -9.92
C ASP A 99 -7.78 -0.62 -8.45
N ARG A 100 -8.18 -1.50 -7.54
CA ARG A 100 -8.02 -1.30 -6.09
C ARG A 100 -6.56 -1.43 -5.64
N LEU A 101 -5.82 -2.39 -6.19
CA LEU A 101 -4.37 -2.51 -5.98
C LEU A 101 -3.65 -1.26 -6.50
N ALA A 102 -3.98 -0.82 -7.73
CA ALA A 102 -3.38 0.36 -8.34
C ALA A 102 -3.70 1.63 -7.56
N GLN A 103 -4.94 1.81 -7.10
CA GLN A 103 -5.33 2.95 -6.28
C GLN A 103 -4.53 3.02 -4.97
N ALA A 104 -4.44 1.91 -4.25
CA ALA A 104 -3.73 1.87 -2.97
C ALA A 104 -2.23 2.14 -3.15
N VAL A 105 -1.62 1.62 -4.22
CA VAL A 105 -0.21 1.91 -4.56
C VAL A 105 -0.03 3.36 -5.00
N ARG A 106 -0.92 3.92 -5.82
CA ARG A 106 -0.88 5.34 -6.20
C ARG A 106 -0.94 6.26 -4.97
N ALA A 107 -1.85 5.98 -4.04
CA ALA A 107 -2.02 6.76 -2.83
C ALA A 107 -0.75 6.75 -1.98
N VAL A 108 -0.15 5.58 -1.74
CA VAL A 108 1.09 5.48 -0.95
C VAL A 108 2.28 6.16 -1.63
N LEU A 109 2.41 6.02 -2.96
CA LEU A 109 3.49 6.67 -3.72
C LEU A 109 3.33 8.20 -3.75
N ALA A 110 2.09 8.71 -3.87
CA ALA A 110 1.82 10.14 -3.80
C ALA A 110 2.14 10.72 -2.42
N ALA A 111 1.80 10.00 -1.36
CA ALA A 111 2.13 10.41 0.00
C ALA A 111 3.65 10.35 0.26
N ALA A 112 4.34 9.31 -0.24
CA ALA A 112 5.80 9.20 -0.17
C ALA A 112 6.50 10.39 -0.84
N GLU A 113 6.10 10.74 -2.06
CA GLU A 113 6.63 11.89 -2.80
C GLU A 113 6.42 13.20 -2.03
N ARG A 114 5.20 13.42 -1.53
CA ARG A 114 4.86 14.65 -0.80
C ARG A 114 5.68 14.81 0.48
N LEU A 115 5.93 13.71 1.19
CA LEU A 115 6.82 13.71 2.35
C LEU A 115 8.27 13.97 1.96
N HIS A 116 8.75 13.33 0.89
CA HIS A 116 10.11 13.53 0.43
C HIS A 116 10.40 14.99 0.05
N GLN A 117 9.43 15.66 -0.56
CA GLN A 117 9.51 17.07 -0.97
C GLN A 117 9.33 18.07 0.19
N ASP A 118 8.88 17.63 1.36
CA ASP A 118 8.60 18.53 2.48
C ASP A 118 9.89 18.97 3.18
N THR A 119 10.23 20.25 3.05
CA THR A 119 11.48 20.82 3.57
C THR A 119 11.61 20.72 5.08
N ARG A 120 10.50 20.61 5.83
CA ARG A 120 10.52 20.44 7.30
C ARG A 120 11.13 19.11 7.72
N LEU A 121 11.17 18.13 6.81
CA LEU A 121 11.72 16.79 7.03
C LEU A 121 13.21 16.70 6.65
N ASN A 122 13.81 17.81 6.19
CA ASN A 122 15.24 17.94 5.86
C ASN A 122 15.75 16.87 4.89
N GLY A 123 14.88 16.37 4.00
CA GLY A 123 15.22 15.31 3.05
C GLY A 123 15.49 13.94 3.68
N LYS A 124 15.22 13.74 4.98
CA LYS A 124 15.56 12.49 5.69
C LYS A 124 14.65 11.30 5.36
N LEU A 125 13.49 11.56 4.75
CA LEU A 125 12.58 10.51 4.30
C LEU A 125 12.99 10.04 2.91
N HIS A 126 13.82 8.99 2.90
CA HIS A 126 14.14 8.23 1.71
C HIS A 126 13.35 6.93 1.74
N PHE A 127 12.50 6.73 0.75
CA PHE A 127 11.71 5.51 0.65
C PHE A 127 12.48 4.46 -0.15
N ASN A 128 12.61 3.29 0.47
CA ASN A 128 13.16 2.10 -0.14
C ASN A 128 12.15 1.57 -1.15
N SER A 129 12.36 1.94 -2.40
CA SER A 129 11.57 1.44 -3.52
C SER A 129 11.81 -0.03 -3.84
N GLN A 130 12.63 -0.73 -3.07
CA GLN A 130 12.75 -2.18 -3.12
C GLN A 130 11.86 -2.90 -2.13
N GLY A 131 11.20 -2.22 -1.19
CA GLY A 131 10.47 -2.86 -0.11
C GLY A 131 9.00 -2.49 -0.09
N PHE A 132 8.13 -3.41 -0.53
CA PHE A 132 6.69 -3.25 -0.43
C PHE A 132 6.05 -4.32 0.45
N GLU A 133 4.97 -3.94 1.09
CA GLU A 133 4.02 -4.87 1.69
C GLU A 133 2.63 -4.51 1.18
N ILE A 134 1.89 -5.49 0.67
CA ILE A 134 0.49 -5.35 0.28
C ILE A 134 -0.32 -6.33 1.12
N PHE A 135 -1.40 -5.88 1.74
CA PHE A 135 -2.24 -6.75 2.56
C PHE A 135 -3.68 -6.27 2.59
N VAL A 136 -4.58 -7.20 2.87
CA VAL A 136 -6.03 -7.00 2.82
C VAL A 136 -6.56 -6.96 4.24
N ASN A 137 -7.09 -5.82 4.66
CA ASN A 137 -7.61 -5.64 6.03
C ASN A 137 -9.08 -6.02 6.13
N ASP A 138 -9.41 -7.19 5.59
CA ASP A 138 -10.73 -7.78 5.66
C ASP A 138 -10.61 -9.30 5.68
N ARG A 139 -10.66 -9.89 6.88
CA ARG A 139 -10.55 -11.35 7.03
C ARG A 139 -11.81 -12.10 6.63
N LEU A 140 -12.94 -11.41 6.47
CA LEU A 140 -14.17 -12.03 6.01
C LEU A 140 -14.11 -12.21 4.49
N LEU A 141 -13.61 -11.21 3.76
CA LEU A 141 -13.41 -11.27 2.31
C LEU A 141 -12.15 -12.06 1.91
N ALA A 142 -11.03 -11.82 2.58
CA ALA A 142 -9.74 -12.43 2.28
C ALA A 142 -9.12 -13.06 3.55
N PRO A 143 -9.66 -14.20 4.03
CA PRO A 143 -9.03 -14.94 5.12
C PRO A 143 -7.62 -15.38 4.73
N ASN A 144 -6.68 -15.40 5.67
CA ASN A 144 -5.30 -15.82 5.37
C ASN A 144 -5.17 -17.35 5.33
N VAL A 145 -5.67 -17.95 4.25
CA VAL A 145 -5.66 -19.40 3.99
C VAL A 145 -5.13 -19.69 2.58
N ALA A 146 -4.78 -20.95 2.32
CA ALA A 146 -4.16 -21.35 1.07
C ALA A 146 -5.07 -21.14 -0.15
N GLU A 147 -6.39 -21.28 0.04
CA GLU A 147 -7.42 -21.10 -0.96
C GLU A 147 -7.48 -19.64 -1.43
N THR A 148 -7.46 -18.68 -0.50
CA THR A 148 -7.40 -17.24 -0.82
C THR A 148 -6.13 -16.88 -1.55
N ARG A 149 -4.99 -17.47 -1.15
CA ARG A 149 -3.74 -17.30 -1.90
C ARG A 149 -3.88 -17.82 -3.33
N HIS A 150 -4.36 -19.05 -3.51
CA HIS A 150 -4.49 -19.66 -4.83
C HIS A 150 -5.38 -18.81 -5.75
N ALA A 151 -6.49 -18.29 -5.23
CA ALA A 151 -7.43 -17.44 -5.97
C ALA A 151 -6.84 -16.07 -6.38
N LEU A 152 -5.86 -15.54 -5.64
CA LEU A 152 -5.33 -14.18 -5.84
C LEU A 152 -3.88 -14.15 -6.35
N GLU A 153 -3.20 -15.28 -6.45
CA GLU A 153 -1.77 -15.34 -6.83
C GLU A 153 -1.54 -14.77 -8.23
N ALA A 154 -2.40 -15.11 -9.20
CA ALA A 154 -2.33 -14.56 -10.55
C ALA A 154 -2.56 -13.03 -10.58
N GLU A 155 -3.60 -12.55 -9.89
CA GLU A 155 -3.91 -11.11 -9.78
C GLU A 155 -2.73 -10.29 -9.21
N PHE A 156 -2.05 -10.82 -8.19
CA PHE A 156 -0.84 -10.19 -7.65
C PHE A 156 0.30 -10.18 -8.68
N HIS A 157 0.52 -11.29 -9.39
CA HIS A 157 1.58 -11.35 -10.39
C HIS A 157 1.35 -10.42 -11.58
N ASP A 158 0.12 -10.35 -12.09
CA ASP A 158 -0.28 -9.47 -13.19
C ASP A 158 -0.08 -8.00 -12.77
N PHE A 159 -0.57 -7.64 -11.58
CA PHE A 159 -0.42 -6.29 -11.04
C PHE A 159 1.06 -5.89 -10.88
N LEU A 160 1.86 -6.75 -10.26
CA LEU A 160 3.29 -6.47 -10.02
C LEU A 160 4.10 -6.45 -11.32
N GLY A 161 3.68 -7.21 -12.33
CA GLY A 161 4.26 -7.17 -13.68
C GLY A 161 4.11 -5.78 -14.31
N VAL A 162 2.92 -5.18 -14.19
CA VAL A 162 2.68 -3.79 -14.61
C VAL A 162 3.49 -2.82 -13.74
N LEU A 163 3.36 -2.90 -12.42
CA LEU A 163 3.96 -1.96 -11.47
C LEU A 163 5.48 -1.84 -11.66
N PHE A 164 6.17 -2.96 -11.83
CA PHE A 164 7.64 -2.99 -11.91
C PHE A 164 8.20 -2.97 -13.34
N GLY A 165 7.35 -2.97 -14.38
CA GLY A 165 7.80 -2.77 -15.76
C GLY A 165 8.88 -3.77 -16.23
N GLY A 166 8.81 -5.01 -15.76
CA GLY A 166 9.77 -6.07 -16.10
C GLY A 166 10.99 -6.20 -15.18
N ILE A 167 11.12 -5.37 -14.14
CA ILE A 167 12.14 -5.58 -13.10
C ILE A 167 11.82 -6.87 -12.32
N GLU A 168 12.84 -7.70 -12.10
CA GLU A 168 12.68 -8.91 -11.31
C GLU A 168 12.32 -8.59 -9.85
N TYR A 169 11.41 -9.38 -9.30
CA TYR A 169 10.97 -9.26 -7.92
C TYR A 169 10.78 -10.64 -7.27
N SER A 170 10.89 -10.66 -5.95
CA SER A 170 10.46 -11.77 -5.11
C SER A 170 9.13 -11.41 -4.45
N LEU A 171 8.21 -12.38 -4.44
CA LEU A 171 6.89 -12.27 -3.81
C LEU A 171 6.76 -13.37 -2.76
N LYS A 172 6.49 -12.98 -1.51
CA LYS A 172 6.28 -13.92 -0.40
C LYS A 172 4.99 -13.61 0.33
N PHE A 173 4.02 -14.50 0.21
CA PHE A 173 2.77 -14.44 0.98
C PHE A 173 3.00 -14.77 2.46
N GLU A 174 2.21 -14.12 3.32
CA GLU A 174 2.13 -14.44 4.74
C GLU A 174 1.40 -15.79 4.95
N SER A 175 1.95 -16.65 5.81
CA SER A 175 1.43 -18.00 6.02
C SER A 175 0.81 -18.22 7.39
N ASP A 176 1.02 -17.32 8.36
CA ASP A 176 0.35 -17.43 9.66
C ASP A 176 -1.13 -17.04 9.52
N PRO A 177 -2.08 -17.97 9.74
CA PRO A 177 -3.51 -17.70 9.59
C PRO A 177 -4.03 -16.64 10.57
N ARG A 178 -3.27 -16.29 11.61
CA ARG A 178 -3.61 -15.20 12.55
C ARG A 178 -3.33 -13.82 11.97
N ARG A 179 -2.43 -13.72 10.99
CA ARG A 179 -2.08 -12.47 10.32
C ARG A 179 -3.06 -12.18 9.18
N LEU A 180 -3.02 -10.95 8.67
CA LEU A 180 -3.83 -10.57 7.51
C LEU A 180 -3.32 -11.28 6.25
N PHE A 181 -4.21 -11.57 5.32
CA PHE A 181 -3.80 -12.01 3.99
C PHE A 181 -2.99 -10.89 3.33
N GLY A 182 -1.86 -11.25 2.75
CA GLY A 182 -0.98 -10.27 2.12
C GLY A 182 0.36 -10.86 1.73
N ALA A 183 1.16 -10.04 1.08
CA ALA A 183 2.47 -10.40 0.59
C ALA A 183 3.51 -9.31 0.83
N LYS A 184 4.73 -9.77 1.05
CA LYS A 184 5.94 -8.95 1.07
C LYS A 184 6.60 -9.08 -0.29
N ILE A 185 6.94 -7.95 -0.87
CA ILE A 185 7.54 -7.86 -2.19
C ILE A 185 8.90 -7.21 -2.06
N ARG A 186 9.90 -7.79 -2.74
CA ARG A 186 11.23 -7.20 -2.83
C ARG A 186 11.73 -7.22 -4.27
N THR A 187 12.04 -6.05 -4.83
CA THR A 187 12.66 -5.95 -6.16
C THR A 187 14.15 -6.27 -6.09
N ALA A 188 14.71 -6.77 -7.20
CA ALA A 188 16.13 -7.05 -7.31
C ALA A 188 16.97 -5.76 -7.28
N GLU A 189 16.47 -4.70 -7.90
CA GLU A 189 17.12 -3.40 -8.04
C GLU A 189 16.20 -2.27 -7.54
N PRO A 190 16.74 -1.15 -7.03
CA PRO A 190 15.94 0.02 -6.68
C PRO A 190 15.25 0.60 -7.92
N ILE A 191 13.99 1.01 -7.78
CA ILE A 191 13.19 1.67 -8.83
C ILE A 191 12.76 3.05 -8.36
N ALA A 192 12.79 4.11 -9.17
CA ALA A 192 12.36 5.41 -8.65
C ALA A 192 10.84 5.43 -8.37
N VAL A 193 10.41 6.18 -7.35
CA VAL A 193 8.96 6.40 -7.09
C VAL A 193 8.26 6.99 -8.32
N SER A 194 8.95 7.85 -9.08
CA SER A 194 8.48 8.39 -10.35
C SER A 194 8.21 7.32 -11.41
N ASP A 195 9.09 6.30 -11.50
CA ASP A 195 8.99 5.25 -12.51
C ASP A 195 7.83 4.31 -12.21
N LEU A 196 7.63 3.96 -10.92
CA LEU A 196 6.48 3.19 -10.47
C LEU A 196 5.15 3.88 -10.82
N ARG A 197 5.10 5.21 -10.64
CA ARG A 197 3.91 6.00 -11.01
C ARG A 197 3.68 6.02 -12.51
N LEU A 198 4.75 6.16 -13.30
CA LEU A 198 4.66 6.14 -14.76
C LEU A 198 4.12 4.80 -15.26
N ASN A 199 4.62 3.69 -14.71
CA ASN A 199 4.17 2.34 -15.06
C ASN A 199 2.66 2.16 -14.81
N LEU A 200 2.16 2.64 -13.68
CA LEU A 200 0.73 2.59 -13.36
C LEU A 200 -0.12 3.46 -14.30
N ALA A 201 0.38 4.60 -14.77
CA ALA A 201 -0.34 5.48 -15.70
C ALA A 201 -0.40 4.90 -17.13
N VAL A 202 0.64 4.18 -17.56
CA VAL A 202 0.67 3.52 -18.88
C VAL A 202 -0.31 2.34 -18.93
N GLY A 203 -0.44 1.58 -17.84
CA GLY A 203 -1.40 0.47 -17.74
C GLY A 203 -2.87 0.89 -17.92
N GLU A 204 -3.23 2.11 -17.47
CA GLU A 204 -4.58 2.66 -17.66
C GLU A 204 -4.90 2.99 -19.12
N SER A 205 -3.91 3.45 -19.87
CA SER A 205 -4.09 3.85 -21.27
C SER A 205 -4.33 2.65 -22.21
N SER A 206 -3.78 1.48 -21.87
CA SER A 206 -3.97 0.26 -22.66
C SER A 206 -5.37 -0.35 -22.53
N SER A 207 -6.17 0.07 -21.55
CA SER A 207 -7.54 -0.44 -21.35
C SER A 207 -8.61 0.33 -22.13
N TYR A 208 -8.25 1.48 -22.74
CA TYR A 208 -9.17 2.30 -23.54
C TYR A 208 -9.08 2.07 -25.06
N ASP A 209 -8.12 1.26 -25.53
CA ASP A 209 -7.92 0.99 -26.98
C ASP A 209 -8.69 -0.24 -27.50
N ILE A 210 -9.68 -0.72 -26.75
CA ILE A 210 -10.61 -1.78 -27.21
C ILE A 210 -12.06 -1.29 -27.11
N VAL A 211 -12.44 -0.37 -27.99
CA VAL A 211 -13.84 -0.12 -28.38
C VAL A 211 -13.94 0.04 -29.88
#